data_AF-A0A950TX98-F1
#
_entry.id   AF-A0A950TX98-F1
#
_cell.length_a   1.000
_cell.length_b   1.000
_cell.length_c   1.000
_cell.angle_alpha   90.00
_cell.angle_beta   90.00
_cell.angle_gamma   90.00
#
_symmetry.space_group_name_H-M   'P 1'
#
loop_
_entity.id
_entity.type
_entity.pdbx_description
1 polymer ?
#
loop_
_entity_poly.entity_id
_entity_poly.type
_entity_poly.pdbx_seq_one_letter_code
_entity_poly.pdbx_strand_id
1 'polypeptide(L)' 'MRRVVVTGMGIACPLGVGVEDVWRRLINSESGISAIQAFDTKDLPC' A
#
# COMPACT_ATOMS: atom_id res chain seq x y z
N MET A 1 -7.06 21.35 26.54
CA MET A 1 -6.87 20.55 25.30
C MET A 1 -6.75 19.08 25.68
N ARG A 2 -7.49 18.17 25.03
CA ARG A 2 -7.38 16.72 25.23
C ARG A 2 -6.44 16.13 24.17
N ARG A 3 -5.36 15.47 24.59
CA ARG A 3 -4.48 14.74 23.67
C ARG A 3 -5.14 13.43 23.26
N VAL A 4 -5.11 13.13 21.97
CA VAL A 4 -5.57 11.87 21.38
C VAL A 4 -4.36 11.20 20.74
N VAL A 5 -4.21 9.89 20.94
CA VAL A 5 -3.07 9.10 20.47
C VAL A 5 -3.55 7.87 19.73
N VAL A 6 -2.71 7.36 18.81
CA VAL A 6 -2.91 6.07 18.16
C VAL A 6 -2.38 4.98 19.08
N THR A 7 -3.21 3.99 19.40
CA THR A 7 -2.84 2.86 20.29
C THR A 7 -2.67 1.53 19.54
N GLY A 8 -2.94 1.50 18.25
CA GLY A 8 -2.79 0.33 17.40
C GLY A 8 -2.98 0.67 15.93
N MET A 9 -2.36 -0.11 15.05
CA MET A 9 -2.45 0.06 13.61
C MET A 9 -2.44 -1.31 12.91
N GLY A 10 -3.15 -1.39 11.79
CA GLY A 10 -3.10 -2.51 10.85
C GLY A 10 -3.17 -1.95 9.44
N ILE A 11 -2.44 -2.57 8.51
CA ILE A 11 -2.34 -2.10 7.12
C ILE A 11 -2.47 -3.28 6.17
N ALA A 12 -3.30 -3.12 5.14
CA ALA A 12 -3.33 -3.97 3.97
C ALA A 12 -3.41 -3.06 2.74
N CYS A 13 -2.37 -3.04 1.92
CA CYS A 13 -2.25 -2.17 0.75
C CYS A 13 -1.33 -2.81 -0.32
N PRO A 14 -1.08 -2.16 -1.48
CA PRO A 14 -0.21 -2.72 -2.52
C PRO A 14 1.26 -2.96 -2.09
N LEU A 15 1.70 -2.36 -0.98
CA LEU A 15 3.00 -2.65 -0.37
C LEU A 15 2.98 -3.88 0.55
N GLY A 16 1.85 -4.52 0.81
CA GLY A 16 1.76 -5.76 1.59
C GLY A 16 0.70 -5.72 2.69
N VAL A 17 0.81 -6.66 3.62
CA VAL A 17 -0.11 -6.82 4.76
C VAL A 17 0.71 -6.84 6.04
N GLY A 18 0.36 -5.99 6.99
CA GLY A 18 1.09 -5.79 8.24
C GLY A 18 1.87 -4.48 8.27
N VAL A 19 1.99 -3.90 9.46
CA VAL A 19 2.64 -2.60 9.67
C VAL A 19 4.12 -2.66 9.31
N GLU A 20 4.84 -3.67 9.81
CA GLU A 20 6.29 -3.81 9.62
C GLU A 20 6.67 -3.98 8.15
N ASP A 21 5.96 -4.86 7.44
CA ASP A 21 6.24 -5.13 6.03
C ASP A 21 5.96 -3.92 5.14
N VAL A 22 4.81 -3.26 5.35
CA VAL A 22 4.47 -2.05 4.60
C VAL A 22 5.46 -0.93 4.90
N TRP A 23 5.83 -0.72 6.16
CA TRP A 23 6.75 0.35 6.56
C TRP A 23 8.14 0.16 5.94
N ARG A 24 8.70 -1.04 6.03
CA ARG A 24 10.00 -1.38 5.43
C ARG A 24 10.03 -1.08 3.93
N ARG A 25 9.01 -1.51 3.19
CA ARG A 25 8.94 -1.29 1.73
C ARG A 25 8.72 0.18 1.38
N LEU A 26 7.93 0.89 2.18
CA LEU A 26 7.69 2.33 2.03
C LEU A 26 8.98 3.15 2.17
N ILE A 27 9.76 2.93 3.24
CA ILE A 27 11.01 3.69 3.47
C ILE A 27 12.11 3.35 2.46
N ASN A 28 12.05 2.15 1.88
CA ASN A 28 12.91 1.74 0.77
C ASN A 28 12.46 2.30 -0.60
N SER A 29 11.42 3.14 -0.62
CA SER A 29 10.82 3.69 -1.85
C SER A 29 10.39 2.61 -2.86
N GLU A 30 9.97 1.44 -2.37
CA GLU A 30 9.44 0.39 -3.23
C GLU A 30 8.07 0.78 -3.79
N SER A 31 7.79 0.39 -5.04
CA SER A 31 6.49 0.61 -5.67
C SER A 31 5.58 -0.60 -5.49
N GLY A 32 4.31 -0.36 -5.16
CA GLY A 32 3.25 -1.37 -5.20
C GLY A 32 2.52 -1.45 -6.54
N ILE A 33 2.87 -0.61 -7.52
CA ILE A 33 2.21 -0.57 -8.83
C ILE A 33 2.68 -1.78 -9.66
N SER A 34 1.72 -2.47 -10.26
CA SER A 34 1.96 -3.58 -11.18
C SER A 34 0.90 -3.59 -12.29
N ALA A 35 1.17 -4.34 -13.37
CA ALA A 35 0.23 -4.49 -14.46
C ALA A 35 -1.06 -5.18 -13.98
N ILE A 36 -2.21 -4.65 -14.39
CA ILE A 36 -3.52 -5.25 -14.07
C ILE A 36 -3.56 -6.67 -14.65
N GLN A 37 -3.79 -7.66 -13.80
CA GLN A 37 -3.95 -9.07 -14.18
C GLN A 37 -5.42 -9.52 -14.16
N ALA A 38 -6.33 -8.68 -13.68
CA ALA A 38 -7.74 -9.03 -13.50
C ALA A 38 -8.54 -9.00 -14.81
N PHE A 39 -8.11 -8.22 -15.80
CA PHE A 39 -8.72 -8.11 -17.12
C PHE A 39 -7.71 -7.57 -18.15
N ASP A 40 -7.96 -7.79 -19.43
CA ASP A 40 -7.15 -7.21 -20.51
C ASP A 40 -7.40 -5.71 -20.60
N THR A 41 -6.33 -4.92 -20.63
CA THR A 41 -6.37 -3.45 -20.66
C THR A 41 -5.77 -2.88 -21.95
N LYS A 42 -5.42 -3.72 -22.93
CA LYS A 42 -4.68 -3.29 -24.14
C LYS A 42 -5.45 -2.31 -25.02
N ASP A 43 -6.77 -2.32 -24.95
CA ASP A 43 -7.67 -1.45 -25.72
C ASP A 43 -8.03 -0.14 -25.02
N LEU A 44 -7.55 0.08 -23.79
CA LEU A 44 -7.79 1.32 -23.06
C LEU A 44 -6.84 2.45 -23.53
N PRO A 45 -7.34 3.70 -23.65
CA PRO A 45 -6.51 4.83 -24.02
C PRO A 45 -5.51 5.18 -22.89
N CYS A 46 -4.40 5.83 -23.28
CA CYS A 46 -3.40 6.37 -22.37
C CYS A 46 -3.80 7.74 -21.82
#